data_AF-A0A9E0LGB3-F1
#
_entry.id   AF-A0A9E0LGB3-F1
#
_cell.length_a   1.000
_cell.length_b   1.000
_cell.length_c   1.000
_cell.angle_alpha   90.00
_cell.angle_beta   90.00
_cell.angle_gamma   90.00
#
_symmetry.space_group_name_H-M   'P 1'
#
loop_
_entity.id
_entity.type
_entity.pdbx_description
1 polymer ?
#
loop_
_entity_poly.entity_id
_entity_poly.type
_entity_poly.pdbx_seq_one_letter_code
_entity_poly.pdbx_strand_id
1 'polypeptide(L)'
;MVSSSIASSGALGQPEGGQSEAVPAAHSGPYPWIISPIFDFFFVFGGGAIALLVLNYLYLGWRVPDGVMTSPAAWWLMTVGFLSQHIFADSHNSATYLRIWGSDEDRARFKFHRTWLAYSTIPMFIMGLTLPGLVGAFVYIYLITVYWHYVAQAFGIALIYCYKRGYMLNNIEKEIFRWFLFSIVGYTTIRFLTFKEFSPRNWFGVDLPFWGPLPEVLFSISRFACVGMTIAFVVLLARKYFKENKFMPWPSLMIVATVAGLGLSQDAANSMFWFYVPGFFHGSQYLAVCMAYYIKERGMPQGMDTWSITKSALGSPGMKYLGLVVLSGCFFYIGIPHFFMQIGFSYSLVAGLVLACVNYHHFVTDAAIWRLRDPRCRKILLA
;
A
#
# COMPACT_ATOMS: atom_id res chain seq x y z
N MET A 1 27.27 -36.77 -14.55
CA MET A 1 28.72 -36.97 -14.77
C MET A 1 29.20 -35.89 -15.71
N VAL A 2 30.00 -34.94 -15.22
CA VAL A 2 31.33 -34.55 -15.75
C VAL A 2 31.89 -33.62 -14.68
N SER A 3 32.94 -34.11 -14.02
CA SER A 3 33.84 -33.36 -13.16
C SER A 3 34.85 -32.63 -14.03
N SER A 4 35.25 -31.41 -13.66
CA SER A 4 36.65 -30.99 -13.85
C SER A 4 36.99 -29.81 -12.94
N SER A 5 37.85 -30.12 -11.98
CA SER A 5 38.73 -29.23 -11.26
C SER A 5 39.84 -28.70 -12.18
N ILE A 6 40.19 -27.42 -12.08
CA ILE A 6 41.55 -26.94 -12.40
C ILE A 6 42.01 -25.98 -11.29
N ALA A 7 43.19 -26.27 -10.77
CA ALA A 7 43.89 -25.52 -9.75
C ALA A 7 44.95 -24.57 -10.35
N SER A 8 45.16 -23.46 -9.63
CA SER A 8 46.42 -22.75 -9.37
C SER A 8 47.12 -21.88 -10.43
N SER A 9 47.54 -20.73 -9.89
CA SER A 9 48.78 -19.97 -10.13
C SER A 9 48.86 -19.00 -11.31
N GLY A 10 49.14 -17.75 -10.98
CA GLY A 10 49.40 -16.65 -11.92
C GLY A 10 49.60 -15.34 -11.17
N ALA A 11 50.75 -15.19 -10.52
CA ALA A 11 51.21 -13.92 -9.97
C ALA A 11 51.64 -13.00 -11.11
N LEU A 12 50.99 -11.84 -11.28
CA LEU A 12 51.45 -10.77 -12.17
C LEU A 12 51.02 -9.39 -11.64
N GLY A 13 52.05 -8.56 -11.37
CA GLY A 13 52.05 -7.11 -11.58
C GLY A 13 51.23 -6.23 -10.64
N GLN A 14 51.90 -5.59 -9.67
CA GLN A 14 51.43 -4.31 -9.11
C GLN A 14 51.69 -3.18 -10.11
N PRO A 15 50.70 -2.34 -10.44
CA PRO A 15 50.95 -1.00 -10.96
C PRO A 15 51.11 -0.02 -9.80
N GLU A 16 52.20 0.74 -9.86
CA GLU A 16 52.53 1.86 -9.00
C GLU A 16 51.50 3.01 -9.13
N GLY A 17 51.28 3.71 -8.01
CA GLY A 17 51.15 5.18 -8.03
C GLY A 17 49.88 5.79 -8.63
N GLY A 18 48.69 5.37 -8.19
CA GLY A 18 47.45 6.13 -8.39
C GLY A 18 47.06 6.84 -7.09
N GLN A 19 46.99 8.17 -7.11
CA GLN A 19 46.46 8.99 -6.02
C GLN A 19 45.09 8.43 -5.62
N SER A 20 45.00 7.92 -4.38
CA SER A 20 43.76 7.46 -3.77
C SER A 20 42.86 8.68 -3.58
N GLU A 21 41.97 8.94 -4.55
CA GLU A 21 40.79 9.76 -4.30
C GLU A 21 40.13 9.18 -3.07
N ALA A 22 40.05 9.98 -2.01
CA ALA A 22 39.40 9.59 -0.78
C ALA A 22 37.94 9.23 -1.09
N VAL A 23 37.68 7.93 -1.22
CA VAL A 23 36.33 7.39 -1.30
C VAL A 23 35.61 7.92 -0.07
N PRO A 24 34.56 8.74 -0.20
CA PRO A 24 33.86 9.29 0.94
C PRO A 24 33.44 8.12 1.83
N ALA A 25 33.80 8.20 3.11
CA ALA A 25 33.55 7.17 4.09
C ALA A 25 32.10 6.68 3.95
N ALA A 26 31.94 5.42 3.52
CA ALA A 26 30.64 4.80 3.35
C ALA A 26 29.84 5.00 4.64
N HIS A 27 28.69 5.67 4.55
CA HIS A 27 27.78 5.80 5.66
C HIS A 27 27.51 4.40 6.23
N SER A 28 28.01 4.14 7.44
CA SER A 28 27.97 2.82 8.10
C SER A 28 26.58 2.44 8.65
N GLY A 29 25.54 3.17 8.24
CA GLY A 29 24.15 2.95 8.62
C GLY A 29 23.30 2.40 7.47
N PRO A 30 22.17 1.72 7.79
CA PRO A 30 21.24 1.27 6.77
C PRO A 30 20.74 2.44 5.92
N TYR A 31 20.56 2.21 4.62
CA TYR A 31 20.15 3.24 3.67
C TYR A 31 18.80 3.86 4.10
N PRO A 32 18.67 5.19 4.25
CA PRO A 32 17.51 5.80 4.91
C PRO A 32 16.20 5.75 4.11
N TRP A 33 16.26 5.46 2.80
CA TRP A 33 15.09 5.47 1.91
C TRP A 33 14.72 4.06 1.46
N ILE A 34 13.50 3.90 0.94
CA ILE A 34 13.09 2.68 0.27
C ILE A 34 13.68 2.65 -1.14
N ILE A 35 13.53 3.76 -1.88
CA ILE A 35 14.14 3.97 -3.20
C ILE A 35 15.03 5.20 -3.18
N SER A 36 14.46 6.39 -2.99
CA SER A 36 15.19 7.66 -2.94
C SER A 36 14.35 8.76 -2.28
N PRO A 37 14.94 9.86 -1.77
CA PRO A 37 14.17 10.89 -1.06
C PRO A 37 13.01 11.46 -1.88
N ILE A 38 13.26 11.79 -3.16
CA ILE A 38 12.26 12.39 -4.05
C ILE A 38 11.20 11.37 -4.42
N PHE A 39 11.61 10.15 -4.79
CA PHE A 39 10.68 9.09 -5.13
C PHE A 39 9.77 8.75 -3.94
N ASP A 40 10.38 8.54 -2.77
CA ASP A 40 9.67 8.22 -1.54
C ASP A 40 8.71 9.34 -1.13
N PHE A 41 9.09 10.61 -1.32
CA PHE A 41 8.21 11.75 -1.04
C PHE A 41 6.94 11.69 -1.87
N PHE A 42 7.07 11.52 -3.19
CA PHE A 42 5.89 11.51 -4.07
C PHE A 42 5.05 10.25 -3.90
N PHE A 43 5.68 9.07 -3.84
CA PHE A 43 4.99 7.79 -4.00
C PHE A 43 4.84 6.98 -2.71
N VAL A 44 5.55 7.30 -1.64
CA VAL A 44 5.55 6.47 -0.43
C VAL A 44 4.98 7.20 0.78
N PHE A 45 5.38 8.43 1.07
CA PHE A 45 4.95 9.07 2.31
C PHE A 45 4.02 10.28 2.13
N GLY A 46 3.45 10.48 0.94
CA GLY A 46 2.20 11.23 0.76
C GLY A 46 2.31 12.54 0.00
N GLY A 47 3.50 12.95 -0.41
CA GLY A 47 3.72 14.18 -1.15
C GLY A 47 2.92 14.28 -2.46
N GLY A 48 2.79 13.18 -3.21
CA GLY A 48 2.01 13.17 -4.45
C GLY A 48 0.49 13.30 -4.21
N ALA A 49 -0.04 12.59 -3.21
CA ALA A 49 -1.46 12.72 -2.85
C ALA A 49 -1.78 14.11 -2.30
N ILE A 50 -0.90 14.70 -1.49
CA ILE A 50 -1.03 16.08 -1.01
C ILE A 50 -1.01 17.05 -2.21
N ALA A 51 -0.11 16.87 -3.17
CA ALA A 51 -0.08 17.70 -4.38
C ALA A 51 -1.40 17.63 -5.16
N LEU A 52 -1.98 16.44 -5.33
CA LEU A 52 -3.29 16.27 -5.98
C LEU A 52 -4.42 16.94 -5.20
N LEU A 53 -4.43 16.83 -3.87
CA LEU A 53 -5.40 17.52 -3.01
C LEU A 53 -5.27 19.05 -3.10
N VAL A 54 -4.04 19.57 -3.11
CA VAL A 54 -3.77 21.01 -3.26
C VAL A 54 -4.18 21.50 -4.65
N LEU A 55 -3.85 20.77 -5.72
CA LEU A 55 -4.29 21.11 -7.07
C LEU A 55 -5.83 21.11 -7.16
N ASN A 56 -6.49 20.10 -6.59
CA ASN A 56 -7.95 20.10 -6.53
C ASN A 56 -8.50 21.31 -5.78
N TYR A 57 -7.92 21.67 -4.63
CA TYR A 57 -8.31 22.87 -3.89
C TYR A 57 -8.20 24.14 -4.76
N LEU A 58 -7.05 24.34 -5.40
CA LEU A 58 -6.78 25.55 -6.19
C LEU A 58 -7.68 25.69 -7.41
N TYR A 59 -8.01 24.59 -8.09
CA TYR A 59 -8.77 24.63 -9.34
C TYR A 59 -10.27 24.35 -9.19
N LEU A 60 -10.67 23.59 -8.17
CA LEU A 60 -12.06 23.15 -7.99
C LEU A 60 -12.65 23.53 -6.62
N GLY A 61 -11.86 24.02 -5.66
CA GLY A 61 -12.38 24.48 -4.37
C GLY A 61 -12.74 23.36 -3.40
N TRP A 62 -11.94 22.28 -3.35
CA TRP A 62 -12.15 21.13 -2.44
C TRP A 62 -13.43 20.34 -2.69
N ARG A 63 -13.64 19.95 -3.96
CA ARG A 63 -14.78 19.12 -4.36
C ARG A 63 -14.31 17.98 -5.25
N VAL A 64 -15.01 16.86 -5.16
CA VAL A 64 -14.78 15.73 -6.08
C VAL A 64 -14.94 16.26 -7.50
N PRO A 65 -14.00 16.00 -8.41
CA PRO A 65 -14.11 16.50 -9.78
C PRO A 65 -15.45 16.10 -10.41
N ASP A 66 -16.21 17.08 -10.87
CA ASP A 66 -17.51 16.92 -11.51
C ASP A 66 -17.57 17.79 -12.78
N GLY A 67 -18.61 17.61 -13.60
CA GLY A 67 -18.74 18.43 -14.82
C GLY A 67 -17.56 18.26 -15.78
N VAL A 68 -17.06 17.04 -15.97
CA VAL A 68 -15.89 16.74 -16.82
C VAL A 68 -16.03 17.20 -18.27
N MET A 69 -17.27 17.44 -18.73
CA MET A 69 -17.53 17.97 -20.08
C MET A 69 -17.40 19.50 -20.16
N THR A 70 -17.43 20.20 -19.02
CA THR A 70 -17.49 21.68 -18.97
C THR A 70 -16.30 22.31 -18.25
N SER A 71 -15.55 21.54 -17.45
CA SER A 71 -14.36 22.01 -16.76
C SER A 71 -13.12 21.21 -17.17
N PRO A 72 -12.15 21.81 -17.90
CA PRO A 72 -10.90 21.15 -18.25
C PRO A 72 -10.11 20.68 -17.02
N ALA A 73 -10.16 21.45 -15.93
CA ALA A 73 -9.52 21.08 -14.67
C ALA A 73 -10.18 19.85 -14.03
N ALA A 74 -11.52 19.78 -14.05
CA ALA A 74 -12.23 18.62 -13.54
C ALA A 74 -12.00 17.38 -14.39
N TRP A 75 -12.00 17.53 -15.72
CA TRP A 75 -11.63 16.45 -16.65
C TRP A 75 -10.23 15.91 -16.32
N TRP A 76 -9.23 16.80 -16.24
CA TRP A 76 -7.84 16.39 -15.98
C TRP A 76 -7.68 15.72 -14.62
N LEU A 77 -8.23 16.30 -13.55
CA LEU A 77 -8.15 15.73 -12.20
C LEU A 77 -8.88 14.39 -12.08
N MET A 78 -10.02 14.23 -12.78
CA MET A 78 -10.75 12.97 -12.85
C MET A 78 -9.94 11.91 -13.59
N THR A 79 -9.39 12.26 -14.76
CA THR A 79 -8.54 11.36 -15.55
C THR A 79 -7.31 10.93 -14.78
N VAL A 80 -6.62 11.85 -14.10
CA VAL A 80 -5.46 11.53 -13.25
C VAL A 80 -5.88 10.62 -12.09
N GLY A 81 -7.03 10.86 -11.46
CA GLY A 81 -7.58 9.99 -10.42
C GLY A 81 -7.78 8.55 -10.91
N PHE A 82 -8.47 8.37 -12.03
CA PHE A 82 -8.70 7.05 -12.63
C PHE A 82 -7.42 6.38 -13.12
N LEU A 83 -6.52 7.12 -13.78
CA LEU A 83 -5.23 6.58 -14.18
C LEU A 83 -4.42 6.15 -12.96
N SER A 84 -4.47 6.91 -11.86
CA SER A 84 -3.80 6.53 -10.61
C SER A 84 -4.37 5.25 -10.05
N GLN A 85 -5.71 5.09 -10.06
CA GLN A 85 -6.37 3.84 -9.66
C GLN A 85 -5.82 2.65 -10.44
N HIS A 86 -5.77 2.73 -11.78
CA HIS A 86 -5.31 1.59 -12.59
C HIS A 86 -3.79 1.38 -12.52
N ILE A 87 -3.00 2.45 -12.57
CA ILE A 87 -1.53 2.37 -12.58
C ILE A 87 -1.01 1.91 -11.21
N PHE A 88 -1.60 2.37 -10.11
CA PHE A 88 -1.11 2.08 -8.77
C PHE A 88 -2.02 1.12 -8.00
N ALA A 89 -3.30 1.45 -7.82
CA ALA A 89 -4.20 0.64 -6.99
C ALA A 89 -4.65 -0.69 -7.63
N ASP A 90 -4.70 -0.84 -8.94
CA ASP A 90 -5.03 -2.16 -9.51
C ASP A 90 -3.76 -3.01 -9.64
N SER A 91 -2.66 -2.37 -10.04
CA SER A 91 -1.33 -2.98 -10.15
C SER A 91 -0.78 -3.50 -8.82
N HIS A 92 -1.05 -2.84 -7.69
CA HIS A 92 -0.53 -3.32 -6.40
C HIS A 92 -1.12 -4.67 -6.01
N ASN A 93 -2.38 -4.94 -6.38
CA ASN A 93 -2.98 -6.26 -6.22
C ASN A 93 -2.23 -7.32 -7.03
N SER A 94 -1.87 -6.97 -8.27
CA SER A 94 -1.11 -7.86 -9.17
C SER A 94 0.34 -8.08 -8.71
N ALA A 95 0.95 -7.08 -8.08
CA ALA A 95 2.28 -7.20 -7.47
C ALA A 95 2.33 -8.27 -6.37
N THR A 96 1.26 -8.41 -5.58
CA THR A 96 1.11 -9.50 -4.59
C THR A 96 1.14 -10.88 -5.25
N TYR A 97 0.51 -11.03 -6.42
CA TYR A 97 0.53 -12.29 -7.15
C TYR A 97 1.92 -12.61 -7.68
N LEU A 98 2.61 -11.65 -8.29
CA LEU A 98 3.99 -11.89 -8.73
C LEU A 98 4.91 -12.32 -7.59
N ARG A 99 4.63 -11.90 -6.35
CA ARG A 99 5.40 -12.34 -5.18
C ARG A 99 5.15 -13.80 -4.82
N ILE A 100 3.89 -14.24 -4.73
CA ILE A 100 3.60 -15.62 -4.29
C ILE A 100 3.78 -16.66 -5.41
N TRP A 101 3.85 -16.23 -6.67
CA TRP A 101 4.15 -17.09 -7.82
C TRP A 101 5.60 -16.97 -8.33
N GLY A 102 6.41 -16.07 -7.77
CA GLY A 102 7.73 -15.69 -8.27
C GLY A 102 8.74 -16.83 -8.35
N SER A 103 9.30 -17.26 -7.21
CA SER A 103 10.30 -18.33 -7.13
C SER A 103 9.67 -19.67 -6.69
N ASP A 104 10.37 -20.79 -6.92
CA ASP A 104 9.93 -22.10 -6.38
C ASP A 104 9.82 -22.10 -4.85
N GLU A 105 10.73 -21.41 -4.18
CA GLU A 105 10.70 -21.23 -2.73
C GLU A 105 9.45 -20.45 -2.29
N ASP A 106 9.12 -19.34 -2.98
CA ASP A 106 7.91 -18.56 -2.71
C ASP A 106 6.65 -19.40 -2.99
N ARG A 107 6.63 -20.17 -4.08
CA ARG A 107 5.52 -21.07 -4.45
C ARG A 107 5.27 -22.14 -3.39
N ALA A 108 6.33 -22.68 -2.79
CA ALA A 108 6.24 -23.65 -1.71
C ALA A 108 5.75 -22.98 -0.42
N ARG A 109 6.36 -21.84 -0.06
CA ARG A 109 6.03 -21.07 1.16
C ARG A 109 4.59 -20.59 1.18
N PHE A 110 4.07 -20.12 0.04
CA PHE A 110 2.74 -19.52 -0.06
C PHE A 110 1.70 -20.46 -0.69
N LYS A 111 1.91 -21.79 -0.67
CA LYS A 111 1.01 -22.80 -1.27
C LYS A 111 -0.47 -22.59 -0.91
N PHE A 112 -0.78 -22.33 0.36
CA PHE A 112 -2.16 -22.08 0.80
C PHE A 112 -2.78 -20.85 0.11
N HIS A 113 -2.07 -19.72 0.12
CA HIS A 113 -2.54 -18.46 -0.48
C HIS A 113 -2.66 -18.58 -2.00
N ARG A 114 -1.66 -19.20 -2.63
CA ARG A 114 -1.58 -19.42 -4.07
C ARG A 114 -2.71 -20.30 -4.61
N THR A 115 -3.07 -21.35 -3.87
CA THR A 115 -3.97 -22.40 -4.36
C THR A 115 -5.33 -22.34 -3.70
N TRP A 116 -5.41 -22.57 -2.39
CA TRP A 116 -6.69 -22.74 -1.70
C TRP A 116 -7.44 -21.42 -1.53
N LEU A 117 -6.73 -20.36 -1.14
CA LEU A 117 -7.33 -19.04 -1.03
C LEU A 117 -7.77 -18.53 -2.41
N ALA A 118 -6.97 -18.75 -3.45
CA ALA A 118 -7.35 -18.40 -4.83
C ALA A 118 -8.59 -19.18 -5.28
N TYR A 119 -8.66 -20.48 -5.01
CA TYR A 119 -9.85 -21.28 -5.34
C TYR A 119 -11.08 -20.86 -4.54
N SER A 120 -10.93 -20.32 -3.33
CA SER A 120 -12.07 -19.80 -2.56
C SER A 120 -12.73 -18.58 -3.20
N THR A 121 -12.04 -17.85 -4.08
CA THR A 121 -12.66 -16.71 -4.79
C THR A 121 -13.58 -17.16 -5.91
N ILE A 122 -13.43 -18.39 -6.44
CA ILE A 122 -14.28 -18.94 -7.51
C ILE A 122 -15.74 -19.09 -7.04
N PRO A 123 -16.06 -19.79 -5.93
CA PRO A 123 -17.43 -19.86 -5.46
C PRO A 123 -17.96 -18.49 -5.04
N MET A 124 -17.14 -17.60 -4.46
CA MET A 124 -17.55 -16.22 -4.20
C MET A 124 -18.00 -15.50 -5.49
N PHE A 125 -17.21 -15.64 -6.57
CA PHE A 125 -17.53 -15.05 -7.86
C PHE A 125 -18.82 -15.64 -8.45
N ILE A 126 -18.96 -16.98 -8.48
CA ILE A 126 -20.17 -17.65 -8.98
C ILE A 126 -21.42 -17.25 -8.17
N MET A 127 -21.31 -17.21 -6.84
CA MET A 127 -22.43 -16.79 -5.99
C MET A 127 -22.78 -15.32 -6.24
N GLY A 128 -21.80 -14.44 -6.44
CA GLY A 128 -22.04 -13.03 -6.75
C GLY A 128 -22.76 -12.83 -8.09
N LEU A 129 -22.50 -13.67 -9.08
CA LEU A 129 -23.19 -13.62 -10.37
C LEU A 129 -24.62 -14.17 -10.33
N THR A 130 -24.88 -15.15 -9.45
CA THR A 130 -26.13 -15.91 -9.45
C THR A 130 -27.14 -15.44 -8.39
N LEU A 131 -26.68 -14.84 -7.29
CA LEU A 131 -27.54 -14.43 -6.18
C LEU A 131 -27.73 -12.90 -6.15
N PRO A 132 -28.98 -12.40 -6.23
CA PRO A 132 -29.28 -10.98 -6.16
C PRO A 132 -28.75 -10.33 -4.87
N GLY A 133 -28.17 -9.13 -5.00
CA GLY A 133 -27.68 -8.33 -3.86
C GLY A 133 -26.35 -8.79 -3.25
N LEU A 134 -25.85 -9.98 -3.60
CA LEU A 134 -24.63 -10.51 -2.98
C LEU A 134 -23.36 -9.74 -3.37
N VAL A 135 -23.30 -9.20 -4.59
CA VAL A 135 -22.21 -8.29 -5.01
C VAL A 135 -22.16 -7.06 -4.09
N GLY A 136 -23.31 -6.46 -3.79
CA GLY A 136 -23.41 -5.34 -2.86
C GLY A 136 -22.87 -5.70 -1.48
N ALA A 137 -23.23 -6.87 -0.95
CA ALA A 137 -22.71 -7.38 0.32
C ALA A 137 -21.19 -7.59 0.28
N PHE A 138 -20.64 -8.16 -0.79
CA PHE A 138 -19.20 -8.37 -0.93
C PHE A 138 -18.42 -7.05 -1.06
N VAL A 139 -18.92 -6.09 -1.84
CA VAL A 139 -18.33 -4.76 -1.93
C VAL A 139 -18.41 -4.05 -0.57
N TYR A 140 -19.50 -4.21 0.18
CA TYR A 140 -19.64 -3.64 1.51
C TYR A 140 -18.61 -4.21 2.51
N ILE A 141 -18.38 -5.54 2.50
CA ILE A 141 -17.30 -6.17 3.28
C ILE A 141 -15.93 -5.65 2.84
N TYR A 142 -15.71 -5.50 1.54
CA TYR A 142 -14.50 -4.89 1.01
C TYR A 142 -14.30 -3.49 1.57
N LEU A 143 -15.30 -2.62 1.54
CA LEU A 143 -15.19 -1.24 2.03
C LEU A 143 -14.93 -1.17 3.55
N ILE A 144 -15.44 -2.13 4.32
CA ILE A 144 -15.14 -2.26 5.75
C ILE A 144 -13.66 -2.68 5.97
N THR A 145 -13.19 -3.64 5.18
CA THR A 145 -11.87 -4.28 5.38
C THR A 145 -10.73 -3.52 4.71
N VAL A 146 -11.01 -2.73 3.68
CA VAL A 146 -9.98 -2.01 2.91
C VAL A 146 -9.29 -0.95 3.75
N TYR A 147 -10.04 -0.21 4.58
CA TYR A 147 -9.42 0.80 5.45
C TYR A 147 -8.51 0.16 6.51
N TRP A 148 -8.94 -0.97 7.07
CA TRP A 148 -8.09 -1.79 7.96
C TRP A 148 -6.79 -2.20 7.27
N HIS A 149 -6.87 -2.66 6.02
CA HIS A 149 -5.73 -3.07 5.24
C HIS A 149 -4.76 -1.88 4.97
N TYR A 150 -5.28 -0.72 4.60
CA TYR A 150 -4.47 0.49 4.36
C TYR A 150 -3.70 0.90 5.60
N VAL A 151 -4.36 0.87 6.76
CA VAL A 151 -3.74 1.20 8.04
C VAL A 151 -2.67 0.17 8.43
N ALA A 152 -2.91 -1.12 8.18
CA ALA A 152 -1.94 -2.18 8.45
C ALA A 152 -0.67 -2.02 7.59
N GLN A 153 -0.81 -1.70 6.30
CA GLN A 153 0.30 -1.40 5.39
C GLN A 153 1.06 -0.15 5.85
N ALA A 154 0.33 0.94 6.12
CA ALA A 154 0.91 2.20 6.56
C ALA A 154 1.72 2.06 7.86
N PHE A 155 1.23 1.27 8.82
CA PHE A 155 1.97 0.90 10.03
C PHE A 155 3.31 0.21 9.69
N GLY A 156 3.28 -0.79 8.80
CA GLY A 156 4.47 -1.51 8.38
C GLY A 156 5.51 -0.61 7.72
N ILE A 157 5.09 0.24 6.78
CA ILE A 157 5.97 1.18 6.06
C ILE A 157 6.51 2.26 7.00
N ALA A 158 5.68 2.81 7.88
CA ALA A 158 6.12 3.76 8.89
C ALA A 158 7.21 3.17 9.81
N LEU A 159 7.11 1.89 10.18
CA LEU A 159 8.16 1.19 10.92
C LEU A 159 9.45 1.01 10.13
N ILE A 160 9.38 0.75 8.82
CA ILE A 160 10.57 0.66 7.95
C ILE A 160 11.34 1.98 8.03
N TYR A 161 10.66 3.12 7.89
CA TYR A 161 11.30 4.43 7.97
C TYR A 161 11.85 4.76 9.36
N CYS A 162 11.14 4.36 10.42
CA CYS A 162 11.62 4.45 11.80
C CYS A 162 12.96 3.70 11.96
N TYR A 163 13.01 2.44 11.56
CA TYR A 163 14.20 1.59 11.76
C TYR A 163 15.37 1.99 10.86
N LYS A 164 15.11 2.39 9.60
CA LYS A 164 16.13 2.92 8.70
C LYS A 164 16.80 4.20 9.23
N ARG A 165 16.16 4.94 10.14
CA ARG A 165 16.70 6.16 10.77
C ARG A 165 17.06 5.99 12.25
N GLY A 166 17.20 4.75 12.72
CA GLY A 166 17.58 4.49 14.12
C GLY A 166 16.52 4.86 15.17
N TYR A 167 15.30 5.17 14.75
CA TYR A 167 14.14 5.34 15.63
C TYR A 167 13.58 3.96 15.98
N MET A 168 14.21 3.32 16.97
CA MET A 168 13.84 1.98 17.40
C MET A 168 12.71 2.04 18.42
N LEU A 169 11.69 1.21 18.20
CA LEU A 169 10.58 1.01 19.13
C LEU A 169 10.77 -0.33 19.84
N ASN A 170 10.65 -0.32 21.17
CA ASN A 170 10.51 -1.57 21.91
C ASN A 170 9.12 -2.19 21.68
N ASN A 171 8.88 -3.38 22.25
CA ASN A 171 7.63 -4.11 22.02
C ASN A 171 6.41 -3.29 22.44
N ILE A 172 6.40 -2.70 23.64
CA ILE A 172 5.28 -1.91 24.15
C ILE A 172 5.05 -0.67 23.29
N GLU A 173 6.12 0.03 22.91
CA GLU A 173 6.04 1.22 22.06
C GLU A 173 5.46 0.88 20.68
N LYS A 174 5.85 -0.26 20.13
CA LYS A 174 5.31 -0.79 18.88
C LYS A 174 3.84 -1.20 19.01
N GLU A 175 3.44 -1.79 20.13
CA GLU A 175 2.03 -2.08 20.44
C GLU A 175 1.21 -0.79 20.51
N ILE A 176 1.68 0.24 21.22
CA ILE A 176 0.99 1.53 21.34
C ILE A 176 0.80 2.15 19.96
N PHE A 177 1.87 2.21 19.15
CA PHE A 177 1.79 2.75 17.79
C PHE A 177 0.79 1.98 16.93
N ARG A 178 0.80 0.64 17.02
CA ARG A 178 -0.16 -0.19 16.29
C ARG A 178 -1.59 0.06 16.75
N TRP A 179 -1.86 -0.01 18.05
CA TRP A 179 -3.20 0.12 18.59
C TRP A 179 -3.76 1.53 18.42
N PHE A 180 -2.91 2.55 18.40
CA PHE A 180 -3.31 3.89 17.95
C PHE A 180 -3.89 3.85 16.53
N LEU A 181 -3.14 3.32 15.57
CA LEU A 181 -3.62 3.22 14.19
C LEU A 181 -4.88 2.35 14.06
N PHE A 182 -4.93 1.18 14.70
CA PHE A 182 -6.13 0.33 14.66
C PHE A 182 -7.32 0.87 15.45
N SER A 183 -7.11 1.74 16.43
CA SER A 183 -8.22 2.42 17.11
C SER A 183 -8.95 3.39 16.18
N ILE A 184 -8.24 4.03 15.24
CA ILE A 184 -8.83 4.86 14.19
C ILE A 184 -9.69 4.00 13.25
N VAL A 185 -9.19 2.81 12.88
CA VAL A 185 -9.95 1.82 12.09
C VAL A 185 -11.23 1.43 12.84
N GLY A 186 -11.11 1.00 14.09
CA GLY A 186 -12.26 0.59 14.91
C GLY A 186 -13.31 1.69 15.03
N TYR A 187 -12.89 2.92 15.35
CA TYR A 187 -13.77 4.08 15.41
C TYR A 187 -14.46 4.36 14.05
N THR A 188 -13.71 4.35 12.96
CA THR A 188 -14.23 4.63 11.61
C THR A 188 -15.23 3.56 11.17
N THR A 189 -14.90 2.29 11.34
CA THR A 189 -15.78 1.16 11.00
C THR A 189 -17.04 1.16 11.86
N ILE A 190 -16.94 1.41 13.17
CA ILE A 190 -18.13 1.46 14.03
C ILE A 190 -18.99 2.66 13.66
N ARG A 191 -18.42 3.84 13.38
CA ARG A 191 -19.16 5.01 12.86
C ARG A 191 -19.92 4.67 11.57
N PHE A 192 -19.23 4.05 10.62
CA PHE A 192 -19.77 3.60 9.33
C PHE A 192 -20.94 2.60 9.47
N LEU A 193 -20.88 1.71 10.47
CA LEU A 193 -21.93 0.72 10.75
C LEU A 193 -23.03 1.21 11.71
N THR A 194 -22.82 2.33 12.41
CA THR A 194 -23.80 2.91 13.33
C THR A 194 -24.69 3.90 12.62
N PHE A 195 -24.10 4.74 11.77
CA PHE A 195 -24.74 5.93 11.22
C PHE A 195 -24.83 5.84 9.70
N LYS A 196 -26.05 5.86 9.17
CA LYS A 196 -26.33 5.62 7.74
C LYS A 196 -25.75 6.72 6.83
N GLU A 197 -25.56 7.93 7.35
CA GLU A 197 -24.94 9.05 6.65
C GLU A 197 -23.44 8.86 6.38
N PHE A 198 -22.76 8.03 7.18
CA PHE A 198 -21.35 7.67 6.94
C PHE A 198 -21.21 6.36 6.15
N SER A 199 -22.31 5.69 5.82
CA SER A 199 -22.33 4.45 5.05
C SER A 199 -22.65 4.72 3.57
N PRO A 200 -21.81 4.26 2.63
CA PRO A 200 -22.03 4.43 1.22
C PRO A 200 -23.24 3.59 0.78
N ARG A 201 -24.11 4.19 -0.03
CA ARG A 201 -25.33 3.55 -0.54
C ARG A 201 -25.11 2.86 -1.88
N ASN A 202 -24.13 3.34 -2.63
CA ASN A 202 -23.79 2.87 -3.95
C ASN A 202 -22.28 2.95 -4.14
N TRP A 203 -21.73 1.98 -4.86
CA TRP A 203 -20.34 2.00 -5.30
C TRP A 203 -20.30 1.69 -6.80
N PHE A 204 -20.01 2.71 -7.61
CA PHE A 204 -19.96 2.63 -9.07
C PHE A 204 -21.10 1.85 -9.73
N GLY A 205 -22.34 2.11 -9.31
CA GLY A 205 -23.53 1.45 -9.85
C GLY A 205 -23.86 0.09 -9.21
N VAL A 206 -23.18 -0.29 -8.13
CA VAL A 206 -23.55 -1.42 -7.26
C VAL A 206 -24.21 -0.87 -6.00
N ASP A 207 -25.47 -1.24 -5.77
CA ASP A 207 -26.17 -0.87 -4.55
C ASP A 207 -25.63 -1.64 -3.35
N LEU A 208 -25.40 -0.92 -2.25
CA LEU A 208 -24.80 -1.45 -1.04
C LEU A 208 -25.83 -1.61 0.06
N PRO A 209 -25.79 -2.72 0.82
CA PRO A 209 -26.65 -2.89 1.98
C PRO A 209 -26.19 -1.99 3.14
N PHE A 210 -27.11 -1.64 4.03
CA PHE A 210 -26.78 -1.07 5.34
C PHE A 210 -27.12 -2.09 6.42
N TRP A 211 -26.11 -2.64 7.08
CA TRP A 211 -26.27 -3.64 8.15
C TRP A 211 -26.42 -3.05 9.55
N GLY A 212 -26.40 -1.73 9.66
CA GLY A 212 -26.63 -1.01 10.92
C GLY A 212 -28.12 -0.80 11.23
N PRO A 213 -28.41 0.01 12.27
CA PRO A 213 -27.43 0.67 13.14
C PRO A 213 -26.87 -0.27 14.22
N LEU A 214 -25.56 -0.25 14.42
CA LEU A 214 -24.98 -0.77 15.66
C LEU A 214 -25.40 0.09 16.87
N PRO A 215 -25.40 -0.45 18.11
CA PRO A 215 -25.68 0.33 19.31
C PRO A 215 -24.72 1.52 19.50
N GLU A 216 -25.26 2.71 19.79
CA GLU A 216 -24.47 3.95 19.99
C GLU A 216 -23.41 3.86 21.11
N VAL A 217 -23.61 2.95 22.07
CA VAL A 217 -22.62 2.66 23.10
C VAL A 217 -21.32 2.13 22.49
N LEU A 218 -21.38 1.34 21.41
CA LEU A 218 -20.18 0.87 20.71
C LEU A 218 -19.45 2.02 20.03
N PHE A 219 -20.19 2.97 19.44
CA PHE A 219 -19.62 4.19 18.89
C PHE A 219 -18.91 5.01 19.97
N SER A 220 -19.55 5.21 21.12
CA SER A 220 -18.96 5.93 22.26
C SER A 220 -17.69 5.24 22.77
N ILE A 221 -17.71 3.91 22.98
CA ILE A 221 -16.55 3.13 23.41
C ILE A 221 -15.40 3.26 22.41
N SER A 222 -15.66 3.09 21.12
CA SER A 222 -14.63 3.19 20.08
C SER A 222 -14.05 4.59 19.97
N ARG A 223 -14.86 5.63 20.16
CA ARG A 223 -14.39 7.02 20.24
C ARG A 223 -13.45 7.22 21.42
N PHE A 224 -13.84 6.75 22.63
CA PHE A 224 -12.98 6.82 23.81
C PHE A 224 -11.67 6.04 23.61
N ALA A 225 -11.73 4.84 23.03
CA ALA A 225 -10.54 4.06 22.70
C ALA A 225 -9.62 4.80 21.71
N CYS A 226 -10.18 5.41 20.66
CA CYS A 226 -9.43 6.19 19.69
C CYS A 226 -8.72 7.40 20.34
N VAL A 227 -9.44 8.16 21.18
CA VAL A 227 -8.86 9.29 21.91
C VAL A 227 -7.78 8.83 22.88
N GLY A 228 -8.06 7.80 23.68
CA GLY A 228 -7.11 7.25 24.66
C GLY A 228 -5.83 6.74 24.01
N MET A 229 -5.93 6.02 22.89
CA MET A 229 -4.76 5.54 22.15
C MET A 229 -4.01 6.67 21.43
N THR A 230 -4.70 7.74 21.01
CA THR A 230 -4.06 8.94 20.47
C THR A 230 -3.21 9.62 21.55
N ILE A 231 -3.75 9.78 22.76
CA ILE A 231 -3.01 10.33 23.90
C ILE A 231 -1.80 9.45 24.23
N ALA A 232 -1.98 8.12 24.30
CA ALA A 232 -0.88 7.19 24.55
C ALA A 232 0.24 7.30 23.51
N PHE A 233 -0.11 7.45 22.23
CA PHE A 233 0.86 7.64 21.16
C PHE A 233 1.59 8.99 21.24
N VAL A 234 0.89 10.08 21.53
CA VAL A 234 1.51 11.39 21.74
C VAL A 234 2.45 11.39 22.95
N VAL A 235 2.05 10.77 24.07
CA VAL A 235 2.91 10.59 25.25
C VAL A 235 4.15 9.77 24.92
N LEU A 236 4.02 8.73 24.09
CA LEU A 236 5.16 7.96 23.59
C LEU A 236 6.12 8.82 22.77
N LEU A 237 5.62 9.66 21.86
CA LEU A 237 6.44 10.58 21.05
C LEU A 237 7.14 11.61 21.94
N ALA A 238 6.41 12.22 22.88
CA ALA A 238 6.96 13.18 23.82
C ALA A 238 8.05 12.53 24.70
N ARG A 239 7.79 11.33 25.24
CA ARG A 239 8.78 10.58 26.02
C ARG A 239 10.04 10.30 25.19
N LYS A 240 9.90 9.86 23.94
CA LYS A 240 11.04 9.60 23.04
C LYS A 240 11.85 10.87 22.77
N TYR A 241 11.18 12.00 22.57
CA TYR A 241 11.82 13.28 22.39
C TYR A 241 12.58 13.72 23.66
N PHE A 242 11.91 13.76 24.81
CA PHE A 242 12.50 14.29 26.05
C PHE A 242 13.50 13.35 26.72
N LYS A 243 13.32 12.02 26.65
CA LYS A 243 14.21 11.05 27.32
C LYS A 243 15.30 10.49 26.42
N GLU A 244 15.04 10.35 25.12
CA GLU A 244 15.96 9.72 24.19
C GLU A 244 16.55 10.71 23.16
N ASN A 245 16.10 11.97 23.15
CA ASN A 245 16.43 12.97 22.13
C ASN A 245 16.16 12.45 20.70
N LYS A 246 15.09 11.68 20.54
CA LYS A 246 14.70 11.05 19.27
C LYS A 246 13.36 11.58 18.79
N PHE A 247 13.35 12.11 17.58
CA PHE A 247 12.13 12.49 16.87
C PHE A 247 11.71 11.37 15.92
N MET A 248 10.41 11.07 15.85
CA MET A 248 9.89 10.11 14.88
C MET A 248 10.12 10.65 13.46
N PRO A 249 10.65 9.85 12.52
CA PRO A 249 10.94 10.35 11.19
C PRO A 249 9.74 11.01 10.52
N TRP A 250 9.99 12.15 9.88
CA TRP A 250 8.98 12.89 9.13
C TRP A 250 8.20 12.02 8.12
N PRO A 251 8.83 11.12 7.33
CA PRO A 251 8.09 10.19 6.46
C PRO A 251 7.06 9.34 7.22
N SER A 252 7.41 8.84 8.40
CA SER A 252 6.51 8.02 9.22
C SER A 252 5.34 8.85 9.75
N LEU A 253 5.58 10.11 10.15
CA LEU A 253 4.52 11.02 10.59
C LEU A 253 3.58 11.40 9.45
N MET A 254 4.09 11.65 8.24
CA MET A 254 3.26 11.95 7.07
C MET A 254 2.37 10.76 6.66
N ILE A 255 2.90 9.53 6.75
CA ILE A 255 2.12 8.32 6.52
C ILE A 255 0.96 8.23 7.52
N VAL A 256 1.26 8.42 8.81
CA VAL A 256 0.25 8.44 9.88
C VAL A 256 -0.80 9.51 9.66
N ALA A 257 -0.38 10.74 9.31
CA ALA A 257 -1.28 11.85 9.05
C ALA A 257 -2.20 11.58 7.85
N THR A 258 -1.67 10.96 6.79
CA THR A 258 -2.44 10.64 5.57
C THR A 258 -3.53 9.61 5.86
N VAL A 259 -3.20 8.52 6.57
CA VAL A 259 -4.23 7.49 6.91
C VAL A 259 -5.21 7.95 7.97
N ALA A 260 -4.78 8.81 8.90
CA ALA A 260 -5.67 9.45 9.86
C ALA A 260 -6.63 10.42 9.14
N GLY A 261 -6.14 11.20 8.19
CA GLY A 261 -6.95 12.07 7.32
C GLY A 261 -8.02 11.27 6.56
N LEU A 262 -7.66 10.12 6.00
CA LEU A 262 -8.61 9.24 5.31
C LEU A 262 -9.75 8.74 6.22
N GLY A 263 -9.45 8.32 7.45
CA GLY A 263 -10.46 7.76 8.37
C GLY A 263 -11.25 8.78 9.18
N LEU A 264 -10.62 9.88 9.59
CA LEU A 264 -11.21 10.87 10.51
C LEU A 264 -11.89 12.04 9.78
N SER A 265 -11.63 12.23 8.49
CA SER A 265 -12.31 13.25 7.69
C SER A 265 -13.82 13.00 7.59
N GLN A 266 -14.54 14.06 7.21
CA GLN A 266 -15.99 14.09 7.01
C GLN A 266 -16.32 14.81 5.70
N ASP A 267 -17.53 14.57 5.18
CA ASP A 267 -18.11 15.27 4.03
C ASP A 267 -17.16 15.32 2.81
N ALA A 268 -17.05 16.49 2.19
CA ALA A 268 -16.20 16.71 1.02
C ALA A 268 -14.74 16.31 1.27
N ALA A 269 -14.20 16.56 2.47
CA ALA A 269 -12.85 16.10 2.79
C ALA A 269 -12.75 14.58 2.73
N ASN A 270 -13.72 13.85 3.28
CA ASN A 270 -13.72 12.40 3.20
C ASN A 270 -13.76 11.92 1.74
N SER A 271 -14.65 12.47 0.92
CA SER A 271 -14.73 12.13 -0.50
C SER A 271 -13.41 12.43 -1.24
N MET A 272 -12.77 13.55 -0.94
CA MET A 272 -11.47 13.93 -1.52
C MET A 272 -10.34 12.98 -1.13
N PHE A 273 -10.25 12.61 0.15
CA PHE A 273 -9.28 11.63 0.63
C PHE A 273 -9.51 10.27 -0.03
N TRP A 274 -10.75 9.79 -0.09
CA TRP A 274 -11.09 8.51 -0.74
C TRP A 274 -10.87 8.52 -2.26
N PHE A 275 -10.93 9.69 -2.90
CA PHE A 275 -10.68 9.80 -4.33
C PHE A 275 -9.19 9.65 -4.68
N TYR A 276 -8.28 10.28 -3.92
CA TYR A 276 -6.85 10.27 -4.25
C TYR A 276 -6.01 9.26 -3.43
N VAL A 277 -6.30 9.06 -2.15
CA VAL A 277 -5.40 8.30 -1.27
C VAL A 277 -5.40 6.79 -1.57
N PRO A 278 -6.55 6.11 -1.70
CA PRO A 278 -6.58 4.70 -2.11
C PRO A 278 -5.93 4.47 -3.48
N GLY A 279 -6.37 5.26 -4.48
CA GLY A 279 -5.97 5.11 -5.88
C GLY A 279 -4.49 5.41 -6.09
N PHE A 280 -3.99 6.51 -5.54
CA PHE A 280 -2.61 6.94 -5.71
C PHE A 280 -1.72 6.44 -4.56
N PHE A 281 -1.89 6.99 -3.36
CA PHE A 281 -0.93 6.83 -2.25
C PHE A 281 -0.77 5.39 -1.77
N HIS A 282 -1.86 4.69 -1.48
CA HIS A 282 -1.81 3.32 -0.98
C HIS A 282 -1.21 2.36 -2.02
N GLY A 283 -1.68 2.44 -3.27
CA GLY A 283 -1.16 1.64 -4.37
C GLY A 283 0.33 1.93 -4.66
N SER A 284 0.72 3.21 -4.70
CA SER A 284 2.09 3.61 -5.03
C SER A 284 3.08 3.23 -3.93
N GLN A 285 2.67 3.34 -2.66
CA GLN A 285 3.42 2.89 -1.50
C GLN A 285 3.82 1.42 -1.64
N TYR A 286 2.81 0.58 -1.91
CA TYR A 286 3.01 -0.85 -2.01
C TYR A 286 3.93 -1.22 -3.16
N LEU A 287 3.70 -0.61 -4.33
CA LEU A 287 4.52 -0.83 -5.52
C LEU A 287 5.97 -0.40 -5.30
N ALA A 288 6.21 0.69 -4.58
CA ALA A 288 7.56 1.11 -4.21
C ALA A 288 8.27 0.06 -3.35
N VAL A 289 7.57 -0.48 -2.33
CA VAL A 289 8.11 -1.54 -1.45
C VAL A 289 8.38 -2.81 -2.25
N CYS A 290 7.43 -3.25 -3.08
CA CYS A 290 7.57 -4.41 -3.96
C CYS A 290 8.72 -4.25 -4.94
N MET A 291 8.83 -3.10 -5.59
CA MET A 291 9.89 -2.81 -6.55
C MET A 291 11.26 -2.79 -5.86
N ALA A 292 11.38 -2.11 -4.72
CA ALA A 292 12.61 -2.12 -3.94
C ALA A 292 13.01 -3.54 -3.53
N TYR A 293 12.05 -4.35 -3.08
CA TYR A 293 12.29 -5.75 -2.74
C TYR A 293 12.75 -6.56 -3.97
N TYR A 294 12.03 -6.43 -5.08
CA TYR A 294 12.27 -7.15 -6.33
C TYR A 294 13.68 -6.90 -6.89
N ILE A 295 14.16 -5.67 -6.81
CA ILE A 295 15.49 -5.28 -7.29
C ILE A 295 16.56 -5.78 -6.30
N LYS A 296 16.33 -5.65 -4.98
CA LYS A 296 17.28 -6.11 -3.95
C LYS A 296 17.49 -7.62 -3.98
N GLU A 297 16.43 -8.38 -4.20
CA GLU A 297 16.47 -9.85 -4.28
C GLU A 297 17.33 -10.36 -5.45
N ARG A 298 17.51 -9.55 -6.50
CA ARG A 298 18.36 -9.87 -7.67
C ARG A 298 19.83 -9.47 -7.50
N GLY A 299 20.26 -9.24 -6.26
CA GLY A 299 21.67 -9.07 -5.94
C GLY A 299 22.18 -7.64 -6.06
N MET A 300 21.40 -6.65 -5.59
CA MET A 300 21.96 -5.29 -5.48
C MET A 300 23.17 -5.30 -4.52
N PRO A 301 24.32 -4.73 -4.93
CA PRO A 301 25.46 -4.49 -4.07
C PRO A 301 25.07 -3.78 -2.78
N GLN A 302 25.62 -4.22 -1.64
CA GLN A 302 25.46 -3.49 -0.38
C GLN A 302 26.08 -2.10 -0.49
N GLY A 303 25.39 -1.08 0.02
CA GLY A 303 25.89 0.31 0.02
C GLY A 303 25.76 1.05 -1.32
N MET A 304 24.96 0.55 -2.26
CA MET A 304 24.66 1.27 -3.51
C MET A 304 24.03 2.64 -3.23
N ASP A 305 24.44 3.66 -3.99
CA ASP A 305 23.93 5.02 -3.84
C ASP A 305 22.46 5.16 -4.29
N THR A 306 21.81 6.19 -3.76
CA THR A 306 20.41 6.57 -4.02
C THR A 306 20.03 6.59 -5.50
N TRP A 307 20.93 7.12 -6.33
CA TRP A 307 20.66 7.35 -7.74
C TRP A 307 20.78 6.06 -8.53
N SER A 308 21.72 5.18 -8.18
CA SER A 308 21.84 3.85 -8.75
C SER A 308 20.61 2.97 -8.46
N ILE A 309 20.07 2.98 -7.23
CA ILE A 309 18.82 2.28 -6.91
C ILE A 309 17.66 2.84 -7.74
N THR A 310 17.55 4.16 -7.84
CA THR A 310 16.52 4.83 -8.64
C THR A 310 16.66 4.47 -10.12
N LYS A 311 17.89 4.45 -10.66
CA LYS A 311 18.18 4.07 -12.04
C LYS A 311 17.85 2.61 -12.32
N SER A 312 18.06 1.70 -11.37
CA SER A 312 17.63 0.30 -11.48
C SER A 312 16.10 0.16 -11.43
N ALA A 313 15.44 0.95 -10.57
CA ALA A 313 13.98 0.97 -10.44
C ALA A 313 13.27 1.55 -11.68
N LEU A 314 13.83 2.62 -12.25
CA LEU A 314 13.32 3.25 -13.47
C LEU A 314 13.95 2.67 -14.75
N GLY A 315 14.89 1.73 -14.61
CA GLY A 315 15.55 1.04 -15.71
C GLY A 315 14.72 -0.12 -16.25
N SER A 316 15.27 -0.80 -17.27
CA SER A 316 14.60 -1.92 -17.95
C SER A 316 14.02 -2.99 -17.01
N PRO A 317 14.73 -3.47 -15.96
CA PRO A 317 14.18 -4.49 -15.06
C PRO A 317 12.97 -4.00 -14.26
N GLY A 318 13.04 -2.78 -13.71
CA GLY A 318 11.94 -2.19 -12.94
C GLY A 318 10.76 -1.81 -13.81
N MET A 319 10.99 -1.24 -15.00
CA MET A 319 9.93 -0.91 -15.95
C MET A 319 9.24 -2.14 -16.54
N LYS A 320 9.96 -3.25 -16.77
CA LYS A 320 9.34 -4.54 -17.15
C LYS A 320 8.45 -5.08 -16.04
N TYR A 321 8.92 -4.99 -14.79
CA TYR A 321 8.12 -5.38 -13.63
C TYR A 321 6.85 -4.52 -13.51
N LEU A 322 6.98 -3.19 -13.58
CA LEU A 322 5.86 -2.24 -13.54
C LEU A 322 4.88 -2.48 -14.69
N GLY A 323 5.37 -2.64 -15.92
CA GLY A 323 4.52 -2.94 -17.07
C GLY A 323 3.73 -4.24 -16.89
N LEU A 324 4.36 -5.29 -16.36
CA LEU A 324 3.69 -6.57 -16.09
C LEU A 324 2.57 -6.43 -15.03
N VAL A 325 2.83 -5.75 -13.91
CA VAL A 325 1.80 -5.57 -12.88
C VAL A 325 0.68 -4.65 -13.32
N VAL A 326 0.97 -3.60 -14.11
CA VAL A 326 -0.05 -2.69 -14.66
C VAL A 326 -0.94 -3.42 -15.66
N LEU A 327 -0.36 -4.14 -16.62
CA LEU A 327 -1.14 -4.88 -17.61
C LEU A 327 -2.00 -5.97 -16.94
N SER A 328 -1.45 -6.65 -15.93
CA SER A 328 -2.20 -7.66 -15.16
C SER A 328 -3.34 -7.03 -14.35
N GLY A 329 -3.08 -5.88 -13.70
CA GLY A 329 -4.09 -5.14 -12.94
C GLY A 329 -5.23 -4.68 -13.84
N CYS A 330 -4.90 -4.03 -14.97
CA CYS A 330 -5.88 -3.64 -15.97
C CYS A 330 -6.67 -4.84 -16.51
N PHE A 331 -6.01 -5.98 -16.75
CA PHE A 331 -6.72 -7.18 -17.19
C PHE A 331 -7.76 -7.65 -16.17
N PHE A 332 -7.42 -7.69 -14.88
CA PHE A 332 -8.39 -8.06 -13.85
C PHE A 332 -9.53 -7.05 -13.75
N TYR A 333 -9.22 -5.77 -13.57
CA TYR A 333 -10.22 -4.76 -13.19
C TYR A 333 -10.99 -4.14 -14.37
N ILE A 334 -10.47 -4.25 -15.59
CA ILE A 334 -11.10 -3.72 -16.81
C ILE A 334 -11.44 -4.87 -17.76
N GLY A 335 -10.48 -5.76 -18.02
CA GLY A 335 -10.63 -6.86 -18.98
C GLY A 335 -11.72 -7.86 -18.60
N ILE A 336 -11.72 -8.37 -17.36
CA ILE A 336 -12.73 -9.33 -16.90
C ILE A 336 -14.14 -8.72 -16.92
N PRO A 337 -14.39 -7.53 -16.35
CA PRO A 337 -15.72 -6.91 -16.43
C PRO A 337 -16.20 -6.68 -17.87
N HIS A 338 -15.34 -6.22 -18.78
CA HIS A 338 -15.71 -6.06 -20.18
C HIS A 338 -16.01 -7.39 -20.89
N PHE A 339 -15.26 -8.46 -20.58
CA PHE A 339 -15.54 -9.78 -21.12
C PHE A 339 -16.93 -10.28 -20.70
N PHE A 340 -17.26 -10.19 -19.41
CA PHE A 340 -18.58 -10.60 -18.91
C PHE A 340 -19.72 -9.70 -19.42
N MET A 341 -19.42 -8.43 -19.72
CA MET A 341 -20.38 -7.53 -20.39
C MET A 341 -20.77 -8.03 -21.79
N GLN A 342 -19.84 -8.66 -22.53
CA GLN A 342 -20.15 -9.23 -23.86
C GLN A 342 -21.12 -10.43 -23.79
N ILE A 343 -21.23 -11.09 -22.65
CA ILE A 343 -22.10 -12.24 -22.44
C ILE A 343 -23.35 -11.89 -21.61
N GLY A 344 -23.66 -10.60 -21.46
CA GLY A 344 -24.94 -10.11 -20.93
C GLY A 344 -24.95 -9.67 -19.46
N PHE A 345 -23.82 -9.65 -18.77
CA PHE A 345 -23.76 -9.11 -17.39
C PHE A 345 -23.55 -7.60 -17.37
N SER A 346 -24.01 -6.92 -16.31
CA SER A 346 -23.69 -5.50 -16.09
C SER A 346 -22.22 -5.32 -15.75
N TYR A 347 -21.57 -4.32 -16.37
CA TYR A 347 -20.18 -3.97 -16.06
C TYR A 347 -19.99 -3.65 -14.57
N SER A 348 -20.86 -2.83 -13.97
CA SER A 348 -20.74 -2.43 -12.56
C SER A 348 -20.80 -3.63 -11.62
N LEU A 349 -21.71 -4.56 -11.90
CA LEU A 349 -21.88 -5.79 -11.12
C LEU A 349 -20.60 -6.62 -11.15
N VAL A 350 -20.05 -6.87 -12.34
CA VAL A 350 -18.84 -7.70 -12.48
C VAL A 350 -17.62 -6.98 -11.93
N ALA A 351 -17.49 -5.67 -12.13
CA ALA A 351 -16.40 -4.86 -11.60
C ALA A 351 -16.40 -4.88 -10.05
N GLY A 352 -17.56 -4.72 -9.41
CA GLY A 352 -17.70 -4.84 -7.96
C GLY A 352 -17.36 -6.23 -7.44
N LEU A 353 -17.70 -7.26 -8.20
CA LEU A 353 -17.38 -8.64 -7.83
C LEU A 353 -15.89 -8.96 -7.98
N VAL A 354 -15.25 -8.55 -9.08
CA VAL A 354 -13.80 -8.63 -9.26
C VAL A 354 -13.10 -7.90 -8.14
N LEU A 355 -13.52 -6.66 -7.83
CA LEU A 355 -12.98 -5.88 -6.73
C LEU A 355 -13.03 -6.68 -5.44
N ALA A 356 -14.20 -7.18 -5.04
CA ALA A 356 -14.32 -7.89 -3.78
C ALA A 356 -13.50 -9.19 -3.74
N CYS A 357 -13.52 -9.99 -4.82
CA CYS A 357 -12.79 -11.25 -4.89
C CYS A 357 -11.26 -11.05 -4.88
N VAL A 358 -10.76 -10.15 -5.73
CA VAL A 358 -9.32 -9.86 -5.85
C VAL A 358 -8.81 -9.26 -4.56
N ASN A 359 -9.53 -8.29 -3.97
CA ASN A 359 -9.10 -7.64 -2.72
C ASN A 359 -9.20 -8.58 -1.52
N TYR A 360 -10.21 -9.45 -1.44
CA TYR A 360 -10.28 -10.47 -0.38
C TYR A 360 -9.04 -11.35 -0.38
N HIS A 361 -8.66 -11.87 -1.55
CA HIS A 361 -7.45 -12.67 -1.69
C HIS A 361 -6.19 -11.85 -1.38
N HIS A 362 -6.12 -10.63 -1.92
CA HIS A 362 -5.00 -9.72 -1.74
C HIS A 362 -4.76 -9.41 -0.25
N PHE A 363 -5.78 -8.97 0.50
CA PHE A 363 -5.62 -8.57 1.91
C PHE A 363 -5.08 -9.68 2.79
N VAL A 364 -5.59 -10.91 2.61
CA VAL A 364 -5.15 -12.07 3.38
C VAL A 364 -3.73 -12.47 3.00
N THR A 365 -3.43 -12.46 1.70
CA THR A 365 -2.09 -12.81 1.18
C THR A 365 -1.04 -11.79 1.59
N ASP A 366 -1.37 -10.51 1.51
CA ASP A 366 -0.47 -9.42 1.82
C ASP A 366 0.00 -9.45 3.28
N ALA A 367 -0.93 -9.69 4.20
CA ALA A 367 -0.65 -9.90 5.63
C ALA A 367 0.27 -11.10 5.91
N ALA A 368 0.40 -12.04 4.97
CA ALA A 368 1.32 -13.17 5.07
C ALA A 368 2.72 -12.84 4.52
N ILE A 369 2.82 -12.00 3.48
CA ILE A 369 4.08 -11.63 2.83
C ILE A 369 4.92 -10.72 3.72
N TRP A 370 4.36 -9.60 4.20
CA TRP A 370 5.16 -8.47 4.73
C TRP A 370 5.46 -8.53 6.23
N ARG A 371 5.73 -9.73 6.72
CA ARG A 371 5.98 -9.95 8.15
C ARG A 371 7.43 -9.58 8.49
N LEU A 372 7.67 -8.42 9.12
CA LEU A 372 9.01 -8.03 9.61
C LEU A 372 9.64 -9.00 10.64
N ARG A 373 8.87 -9.95 11.18
CA ARG A 373 9.39 -11.07 11.97
C ARG A 373 10.11 -12.14 11.14
N ASP A 374 9.86 -12.18 9.83
CA ASP A 374 10.61 -12.99 8.89
C ASP A 374 12.00 -12.36 8.69
N PRO A 375 13.09 -13.06 9.06
CA PRO A 375 14.45 -12.57 8.91
C PRO A 375 14.80 -12.16 7.48
N ARG A 376 14.30 -12.88 6.46
CA ARG A 376 14.56 -12.56 5.05
C ARG A 376 13.91 -11.25 4.67
N CYS A 377 12.62 -11.09 4.98
CA CYS A 377 11.88 -9.86 4.72
C CYS A 377 12.52 -8.66 5.42
N ARG A 378 12.86 -8.82 6.70
CA ARG A 378 13.52 -7.77 7.50
C ARG A 378 14.89 -7.39 6.92
N LYS A 379 15.71 -8.37 6.55
CA LYS A 379 17.05 -8.11 5.99
C LYS A 379 16.97 -7.30 4.69
N ILE A 380 16.06 -7.66 3.79
CA ILE A 380 15.94 -7.00 2.48
C ILE A 380 15.34 -5.59 2.63
N LEU A 381 14.30 -5.44 3.46
CA LEU A 381 13.63 -4.14 3.60
C LEU A 381 14.46 -3.14 4.41
N LEU A 382 15.29 -3.60 5.36
CA LEU A 382 16.10 -2.72 6.22
C LEU A 382 17.55 -2.54 5.73
N ALA A 383 18.03 -3.36 4.79
CA ALA A 383 19.23 -3.04 4.00
C ALA A 383 19.03 -1.69 3.31
#